data_AF-A0A410PZX8-F1
#
_entry.id   AF-A0A410PZX8-F1
#
_cell.length_a   1.000
_cell.length_b   1.000
_cell.length_c   1.000
_cell.angle_alpha   90.00
_cell.angle_beta   90.00
_cell.angle_gamma   90.00
#
_symmetry.space_group_name_H-M   'P 1'
#
loop_
_entity.id
_entity.type
_entity.pdbx_description
1 polymer ?
#
loop_
_entity_poly.entity_id
_entity_poly.type
_entity_poly.pdbx_seq_one_letter_code
_entity_poly.pdbx_strand_id
1 'polypeptide(L)'
;MDLELSGGDFAADESGRPKTVTGAEELFQRAGIRLSVPLGSFACNPALGSRLHTLTADTPLREEKALSMAQEALRGLPQLAVAEASFPEDDPSKVKITLIYGGDSRDVEVKL
;
A
#
# COMPACT_ATOMS: atom_id res chain seq x y z
N MET A 1 -2.68 7.08 -15.42
CA MET A 1 -1.30 6.76 -15.83
C MET A 1 -0.36 7.18 -14.72
N ASP A 2 0.66 6.38 -14.45
CA ASP A 2 1.78 6.67 -13.54
C ASP A 2 3.09 6.12 -14.14
N LEU A 3 4.22 6.34 -13.48
CA LEU A 3 5.49 5.70 -13.82
C LEU A 3 5.75 4.53 -12.90
N GLU A 4 6.16 3.39 -13.44
CA GLU A 4 6.44 2.19 -12.66
C GLU A 4 7.58 2.46 -11.68
N LEU A 5 7.38 2.10 -10.42
CA LEU A 5 8.36 2.22 -9.35
C LEU A 5 8.96 0.85 -9.02
N SER A 6 10.28 0.82 -8.84
CA SER A 6 11.01 -0.36 -8.39
C SER A 6 12.16 0.07 -7.50
N GLY A 7 12.26 -0.54 -6.31
CA GLY A 7 13.36 -0.24 -5.37
C GLY A 7 13.43 1.21 -4.88
N GLY A 8 12.32 1.96 -4.95
CA GLY A 8 12.28 3.38 -4.57
C GLY A 8 12.65 4.37 -5.68
N ASP A 9 12.86 3.91 -6.91
CA ASP A 9 13.12 4.74 -8.09
C ASP A 9 12.22 4.33 -9.26
N PHE A 10 12.27 5.07 -10.37
CA PHE A 10 11.55 4.73 -11.59
C PHE A 10 12.18 3.52 -12.29
N ALA A 11 11.35 2.52 -12.60
CA ALA A 11 11.77 1.42 -13.45
C ALA A 11 12.00 1.95 -14.88
N ALA A 12 13.07 1.48 -15.52
CA ALA A 12 13.39 1.80 -16.90
C ALA A 12 12.93 0.70 -17.85
N ASP A 13 12.49 1.08 -19.05
CA ASP A 13 12.31 0.16 -20.17
C ASP A 13 13.65 -0.26 -20.79
N GLU A 14 13.61 -1.11 -21.81
CA GLU A 14 14.80 -1.59 -22.53
C GLU A 14 15.61 -0.47 -23.20
N SER A 15 15.01 0.71 -23.40
CA SER A 15 15.64 1.91 -23.97
C SER A 15 16.19 2.85 -22.89
N GLY A 16 16.08 2.50 -21.61
CA GLY A 16 16.54 3.32 -20.48
C GLY A 16 15.59 4.46 -20.11
N ARG A 17 14.33 4.46 -20.59
CA ARG A 17 13.34 5.49 -20.27
C ARG A 17 12.39 5.03 -19.17
N PRO A 18 11.85 5.95 -18.33
CA PRO A 18 10.86 5.58 -17.33
C PRO A 18 9.68 4.83 -17.93
N LYS A 19 9.43 3.62 -17.43
CA LYS A 19 8.33 2.76 -17.89
C LYS A 19 7.01 3.28 -17.35
N THR A 20 6.02 3.33 -18.20
CA THR A 20 4.66 3.74 -17.83
C THR A 20 3.88 2.57 -17.25
N VAL A 21 3.09 2.84 -16.21
CA VAL A 21 2.11 1.91 -15.64
C VAL A 21 0.69 2.48 -15.76
N THR A 22 -0.28 1.63 -16.07
CA THR A 22 -1.69 2.01 -16.27
C THR A 22 -2.64 0.95 -15.73
N GLY A 23 -3.92 1.30 -15.57
CA GLY A 23 -4.97 0.35 -15.22
C GLY A 23 -4.80 -0.23 -13.81
N ALA A 24 -4.92 -1.55 -13.67
CA ALA A 24 -4.84 -2.24 -12.38
C ALA A 24 -3.47 -2.04 -11.71
N GLU A 25 -2.39 -2.16 -12.48
CA GLU A 25 -1.02 -2.02 -11.97
C GLU A 25 -0.77 -0.63 -11.38
N GLU A 26 -1.29 0.42 -12.04
CA GLU A 26 -1.23 1.79 -11.53
C GLU A 26 -1.95 1.92 -10.19
N LEU A 27 -3.13 1.29 -10.06
CA LEU A 27 -3.90 1.33 -8.82
C LEU A 27 -3.18 0.62 -7.68
N PHE A 28 -2.63 -0.57 -7.93
CA PHE A 28 -1.88 -1.32 -6.92
C PHE A 28 -0.62 -0.58 -6.48
N GLN A 29 0.11 0.04 -7.42
CA GLN A 29 1.26 0.87 -7.08
C GLN A 29 0.85 2.05 -6.19
N ARG A 30 -0.21 2.78 -6.54
CA ARG A 30 -0.72 3.90 -5.74
C ARG A 30 -1.19 3.46 -4.36
N ALA A 31 -1.79 2.28 -4.25
CA ALA A 31 -2.17 1.70 -2.99
C ALA A 31 -0.93 1.39 -2.13
N GLY A 32 0.10 0.76 -2.70
CA GLY A 32 1.37 0.50 -2.01
C GLY A 32 2.01 1.78 -1.45
N ILE A 33 2.01 2.87 -2.23
CA ILE A 33 2.51 4.18 -1.78
C ILE A 33 1.68 4.69 -0.60
N ARG A 34 0.35 4.72 -0.73
CA ARG A 34 -0.55 5.21 0.34
C ARG A 34 -0.46 4.36 1.61
N LEU A 35 -0.25 3.06 1.50
CA LEU A 35 -0.12 2.19 2.66
C LEU A 35 1.24 2.37 3.36
N SER A 36 2.32 2.58 2.59
CA SER A 36 3.69 2.64 3.13
C SER A 36 4.10 4.00 3.69
N VAL A 37 3.57 5.10 3.15
CA VAL A 37 3.92 6.44 3.62
C VAL A 37 3.23 6.73 4.96
N PRO A 38 3.94 7.21 5.99
CA PRO A 38 3.31 7.66 7.23
C PRO A 38 2.33 8.82 6.98
N LEU A 39 1.10 8.68 7.45
CA LEU A 39 0.07 9.72 7.30
C LEU A 39 0.57 11.08 7.83
N GLY A 40 0.43 12.13 7.03
CA GLY A 40 0.87 13.49 7.38
C GLY A 40 2.34 13.80 7.09
N SER A 41 3.17 12.81 6.73
CA SER A 41 4.60 13.03 6.45
C SER A 41 4.86 13.73 5.10
N PHE A 42 3.93 13.63 4.15
CA PHE A 42 4.09 14.21 2.83
C PHE A 42 3.55 15.64 2.78
N ALA A 43 4.46 16.62 2.82
CA ALA A 43 4.11 18.04 2.93
C ALA A 43 3.15 18.56 1.83
N CYS A 44 3.29 18.07 0.60
CA CYS A 44 2.45 18.49 -0.52
C CYS A 44 1.01 17.94 -0.43
N ASN A 45 0.80 16.84 0.30
CA ASN A 45 -0.52 16.27 0.53
C ASN A 45 -0.55 15.52 1.88
N PRO A 46 -0.90 16.21 2.98
CA PRO A 46 -0.90 15.62 4.32
C PRO A 46 -1.91 14.48 4.52
N ALA A 47 -2.94 14.40 3.66
CA ALA A 47 -3.92 13.31 3.70
C ALA A 47 -3.44 12.03 3.02
N LEU A 48 -2.24 12.04 2.41
CA LEU A 48 -1.61 10.85 1.86
C LEU A 48 -0.92 10.05 2.97
N GLY A 49 -1.06 8.74 2.90
CA GLY A 49 -0.37 7.81 3.78
C GLY A 49 -1.33 7.01 4.67
N SER A 50 -0.73 6.20 5.55
CA SER A 50 -1.43 5.36 6.50
C SER A 50 -0.85 5.51 7.91
N ARG A 51 -1.62 5.01 8.88
CA ARG A 51 -1.18 4.89 10.27
C ARG A 51 -0.60 3.51 10.58
N LEU A 52 -0.38 2.65 9.57
CA LEU A 52 0.10 1.27 9.78
C LEU A 52 1.41 1.23 10.56
N HIS A 53 2.34 2.16 10.30
CA HIS A 53 3.61 2.29 11.03
C HIS A 53 3.47 2.47 12.56
N THR A 54 2.27 2.74 13.07
CA THR A 54 2.01 2.84 14.52
C THR A 54 1.70 1.49 15.17
N LEU A 55 1.52 0.43 14.38
CA LEU A 55 1.13 -0.89 14.86
C LEU A 55 2.34 -1.69 15.37
N THR A 56 2.32 -1.98 16.67
CA THR A 56 3.31 -2.83 17.34
C THR A 56 2.76 -4.24 17.61
N ALA A 57 3.63 -5.19 17.97
CA ALA A 57 3.23 -6.55 18.34
C ALA A 57 2.22 -6.58 19.50
N ASP A 58 2.32 -5.65 20.44
CA ASP A 58 1.42 -5.54 21.61
C ASP A 58 0.09 -4.85 21.30
N THR A 59 -0.14 -4.43 20.06
CA THR A 59 -1.38 -3.74 19.70
C THR A 59 -2.56 -4.71 19.78
N PRO A 60 -3.59 -4.44 20.61
CA PRO A 60 -4.76 -5.31 20.70
C PRO A 60 -5.57 -5.21 19.40
N LEU A 61 -6.09 -6.35 18.94
CA LEU A 61 -6.84 -6.48 17.68
C LEU A 61 -6.04 -5.90 16.51
N ARG A 62 -4.77 -6.32 16.40
CA ARG A 62 -3.79 -5.74 15.48
C ARG A 62 -4.24 -5.88 14.02
N GLU A 63 -4.81 -7.03 13.66
CA GLU A 63 -5.31 -7.32 12.32
C GLU A 63 -6.52 -6.45 11.96
N GLU A 64 -7.52 -6.36 12.85
CA GLU A 64 -8.70 -5.53 12.62
C GLU A 64 -8.35 -4.05 12.53
N LYS A 65 -7.39 -3.58 13.34
CA LYS A 65 -6.86 -2.22 13.24
C LYS A 65 -6.10 -1.99 11.94
N ALA A 66 -5.26 -2.93 11.52
CA ALA A 66 -4.54 -2.83 10.26
C ALA A 66 -5.51 -2.74 9.08
N LEU A 67 -6.54 -3.59 9.07
CA LEU A 67 -7.60 -3.57 8.07
C LEU A 67 -8.29 -2.20 8.03
N SER A 68 -8.72 -1.68 9.18
CA SER A 68 -9.38 -0.38 9.28
C SER A 68 -8.48 0.78 8.82
N MET A 69 -7.20 0.78 9.20
CA MET A 69 -6.22 1.79 8.78
C MET A 69 -5.92 1.73 7.28
N ALA A 70 -5.85 0.52 6.71
CA ALA A 70 -5.66 0.34 5.27
C ALA A 70 -6.89 0.83 4.48
N GLN A 71 -8.11 0.52 4.94
CA GLN A 71 -9.35 1.05 4.36
C GLN A 71 -9.40 2.58 4.40
N GLU A 72 -8.96 3.19 5.50
CA GLU A 72 -8.85 4.65 5.62
C GLU A 72 -7.87 5.23 4.60
N ALA A 73 -6.65 4.69 4.52
CA ALA A 73 -5.59 5.17 3.61
C ALA A 73 -5.99 5.07 2.13
N LEU A 74 -6.75 4.02 1.78
CA LEU A 74 -7.20 3.75 0.41
C LEU A 74 -8.56 4.35 0.06
N ARG A 75 -9.20 5.12 0.95
CA ARG A 75 -10.48 5.80 0.65
C ARG A 75 -10.46 6.66 -0.62
N GLY A 76 -9.29 7.18 -0.98
CA GLY A 76 -9.08 7.95 -2.21
C GLY A 76 -8.98 7.11 -3.49
N LEU A 77 -9.03 5.78 -3.40
CA LEU A 77 -8.96 4.83 -4.52
C LEU A 77 -10.19 3.90 -4.49
N PRO A 78 -11.40 4.40 -4.79
CA PRO A 78 -12.65 3.64 -4.64
C PRO A 78 -12.76 2.40 -5.54
N GLN A 79 -11.85 2.25 -6.51
CA GLN A 79 -11.76 1.06 -7.35
C GLN A 79 -11.14 -0.15 -6.64
N LEU A 80 -10.44 0.08 -5.52
CA LEU A 80 -9.80 -0.95 -4.72
C LEU A 80 -10.60 -1.19 -3.43
N ALA A 81 -10.83 -2.45 -3.11
CA ALA A 81 -11.33 -2.86 -1.81
C ALA A 81 -10.19 -3.48 -0.99
N VAL A 82 -10.19 -3.24 0.32
CA VAL A 82 -9.29 -3.96 1.25
C VAL A 82 -10.08 -5.12 1.84
N ALA A 83 -9.64 -6.34 1.54
CA ALA A 83 -10.31 -7.56 1.98
C ALA A 83 -9.83 -8.03 3.35
N GLU A 84 -8.52 -7.97 3.58
CA GLU A 84 -7.88 -8.58 4.75
C GLU A 84 -6.57 -7.87 5.10
N ALA A 85 -6.18 -7.98 6.37
CA ALA A 85 -4.86 -7.61 6.85
C ALA A 85 -4.34 -8.72 7.77
N SER A 86 -3.12 -9.19 7.54
CA SER A 86 -2.47 -10.25 8.32
C SER A 86 -1.01 -9.93 8.59
N PHE A 87 -0.45 -10.54 9.63
CA PHE A 87 0.96 -10.37 10.00
C PHE A 87 1.72 -11.67 9.68
N PRO A 88 2.73 -11.64 8.79
CA PRO A 88 3.55 -12.80 8.52
C PRO A 88 4.26 -13.30 9.79
N GLU A 89 4.24 -14.62 10.05
CA GLU A 89 4.90 -15.21 11.22
C GLU A 89 6.44 -15.07 11.14
N ASP A 90 6.98 -15.05 9.92
CA ASP A 90 8.39 -14.94 9.61
C ASP A 90 8.94 -13.52 9.78
N ASP A 91 8.09 -12.49 9.67
CA ASP A 91 8.47 -11.08 9.83
C ASP A 91 7.35 -10.24 10.46
N PRO A 92 7.30 -10.14 11.81
CA PRO A 92 6.28 -9.37 12.51
C PRO A 92 6.44 -7.84 12.35
N SER A 93 7.52 -7.39 11.69
CA SER A 93 7.75 -5.99 11.30
C SER A 93 7.06 -5.61 9.99
N LYS A 94 6.34 -6.56 9.37
CA LYS A 94 5.53 -6.32 8.19
C LYS A 94 4.07 -6.60 8.46
N VAL A 95 3.22 -5.93 7.69
CA VAL A 95 1.82 -6.29 7.53
C VAL A 95 1.56 -6.60 6.06
N LYS A 96 0.82 -7.67 5.82
CA LYS A 96 0.32 -8.04 4.50
C LYS A 96 -1.12 -7.56 4.38
N ILE A 97 -1.41 -6.77 3.36
CA ILE A 97 -2.74 -6.23 3.06
C ILE A 97 -3.24 -6.84 1.76
N THR A 98 -4.39 -7.50 1.80
CA THR A 98 -5.02 -8.12 0.64
C THR A 98 -5.99 -7.13 -0.01
N LEU A 99 -5.71 -6.78 -1.27
CA LEU A 99 -6.50 -5.82 -2.05
C LEU A 99 -7.26 -6.51 -3.17
N ILE A 100 -8.49 -6.09 -3.42
CA ILE A 100 -9.32 -6.59 -4.52
C ILE A 100 -9.56 -5.50 -5.55
N TYR A 101 -9.33 -5.83 -6.83
CA TYR A 101 -9.66 -5.01 -7.99
C TYR A 101 -10.35 -5.87 -9.06
N GLY A 102 -11.58 -5.52 -9.46
CA GLY A 102 -12.25 -6.20 -10.58
C GLY A 102 -12.50 -7.71 -10.38
N GLY A 103 -12.45 -8.20 -9.13
CA GLY A 103 -12.56 -9.63 -8.81
C GLY A 103 -11.22 -10.34 -8.59
N ASP A 104 -10.10 -9.70 -8.97
CA ASP A 104 -8.75 -10.20 -8.72
C ASP A 104 -8.24 -9.73 -7.37
N SER A 105 -7.49 -10.59 -6.67
CA SER A 105 -6.87 -10.29 -5.39
C SER A 105 -5.35 -10.14 -5.53
N ARG A 106 -4.76 -9.20 -4.80
CA ARG A 106 -3.31 -9.00 -4.72
C ARG A 106 -2.88 -8.60 -3.31
N ASP A 107 -1.79 -9.21 -2.85
CA ASP A 107 -1.15 -8.87 -1.59
C ASP A 107 -0.19 -7.70 -1.75
N VAL A 108 -0.22 -6.78 -0.79
CA VAL A 108 0.76 -5.69 -0.66
C VAL A 108 1.39 -5.80 0.73
N GLU A 109 2.71 -5.98 0.77
CA GLU A 109 3.49 -5.96 2.00
C GLU A 109 3.90 -4.54 2.35
N VAL A 110 3.72 -4.18 3.62
CA VAL A 110 4.09 -2.87 4.16
C VAL A 110 4.97 -3.09 5.37
N LYS A 111 6.11 -2.41 5.41
CA LYS A 111 6.98 -2.37 6.59
C LYS A 111 6.43 -1.37 7.60
N LEU A 112 6.40 -1.78 8.87
CA LEU A 112 5.89 -1.02 10.01
C LEU A 112 6.97 -0.15 10.66
#